data_AF-A0A2T2S2A5-F1
#
_entry.id   AF-A0A2T2S2A5-F1
#
_cell.length_a   1.000
_cell.length_b   1.000
_cell.length_c   1.000
_cell.angle_alpha   90.00
_cell.angle_beta   90.00
_cell.angle_gamma   90.00
#
_symmetry.space_group_name_H-M   'P 1'
#
loop_
_entity.id
_entity.type
_entity.pdbx_description
1 polymer ?
#
loop_
_entity_poly.entity_id
_entity_poly.type
_entity_poly.pdbx_seq_one_letter_code
_entity_poly.pdbx_strand_id
1 'polypeptide(L)'
;MTGQELQQLLLDKWGRSYDIRLRRTPARIFVQIMWRYLEQASFPLDETEYRAHLAELARYLDGMGATAQVREAIRQTRRRPRVGRAVSIPIELGERASEWLVEPDSPS
;
A
#
# COMPACT_ATOMS: atom_id res chain seq x y z
N MET A 1 -6.50 9.25 5.68
CA MET A 1 -7.02 7.86 5.67
C MET A 1 -6.24 7.10 6.72
N THR A 2 -6.90 6.26 7.53
CA THR A 2 -6.29 5.43 8.56
C THR A 2 -5.99 4.02 8.04
N GLY A 3 -5.21 3.23 8.79
CA GLY A 3 -4.98 1.81 8.46
C GLY A 3 -6.27 0.99 8.43
N GLN A 4 -7.23 1.30 9.31
CA GLN A 4 -8.54 0.66 9.32
C GLN A 4 -9.36 1.00 8.05
N GLU A 5 -9.36 2.27 7.63
CA GLU A 5 -10.01 2.67 6.38
C GLU A 5 -9.37 1.99 5.16
N LEU A 6 -8.05 1.79 5.18
CA LEU A 6 -7.33 1.07 4.13
C LEU A 6 -7.70 -0.42 4.11
N GLN A 7 -7.81 -1.08 5.27
CA GLN A 7 -8.31 -2.46 5.36
C GLN A 7 -9.73 -2.55 4.80
N GLN A 8 -10.62 -1.65 5.23
CA GLN A 8 -12.01 -1.63 4.80
C GLN A 8 -12.11 -1.42 3.28
N LEU A 9 -11.28 -0.57 2.71
CA LEU A 9 -11.22 -0.35 1.27
C LEU A 9 -10.86 -1.64 0.49
N LEU A 10 -9.93 -2.46 1.00
CA LEU A 10 -9.58 -3.74 0.38
C LEU A 10 -10.73 -4.76 0.50
N LEU A 11 -11.38 -4.81 1.65
CA LEU A 11 -12.54 -5.67 1.92
C LEU A 11 -13.72 -5.30 1.02
N ASP A 12 -14.09 -4.02 0.93
CA ASP A 12 -15.14 -3.55 0.02
C ASP A 12 -14.81 -3.86 -1.45
N LYS A 13 -13.55 -3.69 -1.85
CA LYS A 13 -13.17 -3.87 -3.26
C LYS A 13 -13.08 -5.32 -3.69
N TRP A 14 -12.51 -6.19 -2.84
CA TRP A 14 -12.14 -7.55 -3.24
C TRP A 14 -12.49 -8.64 -2.21
N GLY A 15 -13.11 -8.27 -1.09
CA GLY A 15 -13.56 -9.18 -0.03
C GLY A 15 -12.42 -9.84 0.75
N ARG A 16 -11.21 -9.26 0.74
CA ARG A 16 -10.00 -9.83 1.37
C ARG A 16 -9.08 -8.75 1.93
N SER A 17 -8.43 -9.07 3.05
CA SER A 17 -7.44 -8.21 3.70
C SER A 17 -6.06 -8.39 3.08
N TYR A 18 -5.89 -7.95 1.82
CA TYR A 18 -4.62 -8.09 1.09
C TYR A 18 -3.44 -7.37 1.79
N ASP A 19 -2.25 -7.94 1.64
CA ASP A 19 -0.97 -7.29 1.94
C ASP A 19 -0.75 -6.12 0.97
N ILE A 20 -0.15 -5.06 1.49
CA ILE A 20 0.22 -3.87 0.74
C ILE A 20 1.70 -3.64 0.96
N ARG A 21 2.43 -3.32 -0.11
CA ARG A 21 3.84 -2.95 -0.02
C ARG A 21 4.10 -1.63 -0.71
N LEU A 22 4.92 -0.80 -0.09
CA LEU A 22 5.53 0.33 -0.78
C LEU A 22 6.79 -0.16 -1.48
N ARG A 23 6.87 0.11 -2.78
CA ARG A 23 8.07 -0.13 -3.57
C ARG A 23 8.57 1.20 -4.11
N ARG A 24 9.78 1.57 -3.70
CA ARG A 24 10.46 2.77 -4.20
C ARG A 24 11.44 2.39 -5.30
N THR A 25 11.50 3.23 -6.32
CA THR A 25 12.57 3.26 -7.33
C THR A 25 13.17 4.67 -7.31
N PRO A 26 14.34 4.88 -7.95
CA PRO A 26 14.95 6.22 -8.01
C PRO A 26 14.03 7.30 -8.59
N ALA A 27 13.05 6.92 -9.42
CA ALA A 27 12.18 7.86 -10.10
C ALA A 27 10.75 7.90 -9.54
N ARG A 28 10.27 6.83 -8.87
CA ARG A 28 8.85 6.66 -8.56
C ARG A 28 8.63 5.82 -7.30
N ILE A 29 7.53 6.08 -6.63
CA ILE A 29 6.99 5.23 -5.57
C ILE A 29 5.77 4.49 -6.11
N PHE A 30 5.62 3.22 -5.71
CA PHE A 30 4.49 2.39 -6.07
C PHE A 30 3.88 1.80 -4.81
N VAL A 31 2.56 1.85 -4.73
CA VAL A 31 1.77 1.03 -3.80
C VAL A 31 1.41 -0.26 -4.51
N GLN A 32 1.87 -1.38 -3.98
CA GLN A 32 1.63 -2.70 -4.53
C GLN A 32 0.66 -3.46 -3.64
N ILE A 33 -0.54 -3.73 -4.16
CA ILE A 33 -1.50 -4.62 -3.51
C ILE A 33 -1.13 -6.05 -3.91
N MET A 34 -0.61 -6.80 -2.95
CA MET A 34 -0.10 -8.14 -3.13
C MET A 34 -1.26 -9.14 -3.18
N TRP A 35 -1.00 -10.34 -3.68
CA TRP A 35 -2.02 -11.40 -3.74
C TRP A 35 -2.19 -12.17 -2.44
N ARG A 36 -1.25 -12.00 -1.51
CA ARG A 36 -1.33 -12.58 -0.17
C ARG A 36 -2.28 -11.75 0.69
N TYR A 37 -3.07 -12.38 1.53
CA TYR A 37 -4.03 -11.71 2.42
C TYR A 37 -4.09 -12.40 3.79
N LEU A 38 -4.48 -11.64 4.81
CA LEU A 38 -4.47 -12.05 6.22
C LEU A 38 -5.18 -13.39 6.46
N GLU A 39 -6.28 -13.64 5.76
CA GLU A 39 -7.10 -14.84 5.93
C GLU A 39 -6.44 -16.13 5.36
N GLN A 40 -5.22 -16.07 4.82
CA GLN A 40 -4.46 -17.25 4.41
C GLN A 40 -3.64 -17.82 5.58
N ALA A 41 -3.65 -19.13 5.76
CA ALA A 41 -2.88 -19.81 6.82
C ALA A 41 -1.36 -19.54 6.78
N SER A 42 -0.80 -19.27 5.58
CA SER A 42 0.63 -18.96 5.40
C SER A 42 0.91 -17.46 5.25
N PHE A 43 -0.02 -16.59 5.68
CA PHE A 43 0.23 -15.16 5.71
C PHE A 43 1.30 -14.86 6.77
N PRO A 44 2.29 -13.99 6.47
CA PRO A 44 3.46 -13.84 7.33
C PRO A 44 3.24 -12.96 8.57
N LEU A 45 2.09 -12.30 8.69
CA LEU A 45 1.76 -11.40 9.80
C LEU A 45 0.53 -11.92 10.55
N ASP A 46 0.47 -11.71 11.85
CA ASP A 46 -0.78 -11.85 12.60
C ASP A 46 -1.71 -10.62 12.42
N GLU A 47 -2.91 -10.65 13.02
CA GLU A 47 -3.88 -9.56 12.89
C GLU A 47 -3.35 -8.22 13.45
N THR A 48 -2.65 -8.25 14.57
CA THR A 48 -2.10 -7.05 15.22
C THR A 48 -0.98 -6.46 14.37
N GLU A 49 -0.06 -7.31 13.91
CA GLU A 49 1.03 -6.91 13.01
C GLU A 49 0.48 -6.34 11.69
N TYR A 50 -0.54 -6.97 11.11
CA TYR A 50 -1.20 -6.50 9.90
C TYR A 50 -1.84 -5.11 10.10
N ARG A 51 -2.54 -4.90 11.22
CA ARG A 51 -3.14 -3.59 11.54
C ARG A 51 -2.09 -2.51 11.73
N ALA A 52 -1.00 -2.81 12.42
CA ALA A 52 0.13 -1.90 12.60
C ALA A 52 0.78 -1.54 11.25
N HIS A 53 1.01 -2.55 10.41
CA HIS A 53 1.52 -2.38 9.04
C HIS A 53 0.64 -1.45 8.19
N LEU A 54 -0.68 -1.67 8.19
CA LEU A 54 -1.61 -0.79 7.47
C LEU A 54 -1.65 0.63 8.04
N ALA A 55 -1.53 0.79 9.36
CA ALA A 55 -1.48 2.11 9.98
C ALA A 55 -0.22 2.88 9.58
N GLU A 56 0.93 2.21 9.52
CA GLU A 56 2.19 2.79 9.03
C GLU A 56 2.08 3.20 7.55
N LEU A 57 1.57 2.31 6.70
CA LEU A 57 1.31 2.62 5.29
C LEU A 57 0.39 3.82 5.12
N ALA A 58 -0.69 3.89 5.89
CA ALA A 58 -1.61 5.01 5.85
C ALA A 58 -0.93 6.34 6.22
N ARG A 59 -0.02 6.34 7.21
CA ARG A 59 0.80 7.52 7.56
C ARG A 59 1.73 7.91 6.42
N TYR A 60 2.38 6.96 5.75
CA TYR A 60 3.23 7.24 4.59
C TYR A 60 2.43 7.83 3.42
N LEU A 61 1.26 7.27 3.13
CA LEU A 61 0.37 7.79 2.08
C LEU A 61 -0.13 9.20 2.38
N ASP A 62 -0.40 9.50 3.65
CA ASP A 62 -0.76 10.84 4.11
C ASP A 62 0.40 11.84 3.94
N GLY A 63 1.59 11.48 4.42
CA GLY A 63 2.81 12.31 4.30
C GLY A 63 3.24 12.59 2.86
N MET A 64 2.94 11.68 1.92
CA MET A 64 3.15 11.89 0.48
C MET A 64 2.01 12.66 -0.22
N GLY A 65 0.90 12.95 0.47
CA GLY A 65 -0.31 13.50 -0.15
C GLY A 65 -1.04 12.54 -1.10
N ALA A 66 -0.69 11.25 -1.05
CA ALA A 66 -1.12 10.22 -2.00
C ALA A 66 -2.42 9.49 -1.61
N THR A 67 -2.95 9.76 -0.41
CA THR A 67 -4.13 9.07 0.14
C THR A 67 -5.32 9.07 -0.83
N ALA A 68 -5.67 10.22 -1.41
CA ALA A 68 -6.82 10.32 -2.31
C ALA A 68 -6.59 9.52 -3.60
N GLN A 69 -5.39 9.62 -4.19
CA GLN A 69 -5.00 8.91 -5.39
C GLN A 69 -5.09 7.39 -5.21
N VAL A 70 -4.54 6.84 -4.12
CA VAL A 70 -4.58 5.39 -3.84
C VAL A 70 -6.01 4.92 -3.67
N ARG A 71 -6.82 5.65 -2.90
CA ARG A 71 -8.22 5.31 -2.67
C ARG A 71 -9.00 5.25 -3.97
N GLU A 72 -8.85 6.26 -4.82
CA GLU A 72 -9.49 6.34 -6.13
C GLU A 72 -9.02 5.21 -7.06
N ALA A 73 -7.71 4.98 -7.13
CA ALA A 73 -7.13 3.93 -7.96
C ALA A 73 -7.63 2.52 -7.59
N ILE A 74 -7.77 2.22 -6.29
CA ILE A 74 -8.34 0.94 -5.82
C ILE A 74 -9.82 0.84 -6.17
N ARG A 75 -10.61 1.91 -6.01
CA ARG A 75 -12.03 1.91 -6.37
C ARG A 75 -12.23 1.68 -7.87
N GLN A 76 -11.47 2.38 -8.70
CA GLN A 76 -11.66 2.39 -10.15
C GLN A 76 -11.03 1.19 -10.86
N THR A 77 -9.95 0.61 -10.33
CA THR A 77 -9.25 -0.49 -11.01
C THR A 77 -10.14 -1.71 -11.19
N ARG A 78 -10.15 -2.28 -12.39
CA ARG A 78 -10.79 -3.58 -12.69
C ARG A 78 -9.84 -4.75 -12.42
N ARG A 79 -8.57 -4.47 -12.14
CA ARG A 79 -7.56 -5.48 -11.85
C ARG A 79 -7.75 -5.99 -10.42
N ARG A 80 -7.43 -7.27 -10.23
CA ARG A 80 -7.40 -7.92 -8.92
C ARG A 80 -6.00 -8.52 -8.70
N PRO A 81 -5.46 -8.49 -7.47
CA PRO A 81 -4.23 -9.20 -7.16
C PRO A 81 -4.37 -10.70 -7.47
N ARG A 82 -3.35 -11.28 -8.13
CA ARG A 82 -3.29 -12.72 -8.46
C ARG A 82 -1.91 -13.27 -8.12
N VAL A 83 -1.79 -14.59 -7.97
CA VAL A 83 -0.51 -15.26 -7.69
C VAL A 83 0.57 -14.77 -8.65
N GLY A 84 1.67 -14.23 -8.12
CA GLY A 84 2.78 -13.68 -8.89
C GLY A 84 2.55 -12.28 -9.50
N ARG A 85 1.35 -11.69 -9.37
CA ARG A 85 1.00 -10.39 -9.98
C ARG A 85 0.25 -9.47 -9.03
N ALA A 86 0.95 -8.46 -8.52
CA ALA A 86 0.38 -7.38 -7.73
C ALA A 86 -0.44 -6.40 -8.60
N VAL A 87 -1.36 -5.69 -7.95
CA VAL A 87 -1.92 -4.44 -8.48
C VAL A 87 -0.99 -3.32 -8.05
N SER A 88 -0.21 -2.76 -8.98
CA SER A 88 0.71 -1.65 -8.71
C SER A 88 0.05 -0.32 -9.07
N ILE A 89 -0.01 0.60 -8.11
CA ILE A 89 -0.50 1.96 -8.26
C ILE A 89 0.72 2.88 -8.19
N PRO A 90 1.10 3.56 -9.28
CA PRO A 90 2.14 4.58 -9.23
C PRO A 90 1.64 5.76 -8.38
N ILE A 91 2.52 6.30 -7.54
CA ILE A 91 2.22 7.47 -6.71
C ILE A 91 2.74 8.71 -7.41
N GLU A 92 1.85 9.68 -7.59
CA GLU A 92 2.20 10.99 -8.09
C GLU A 92 2.55 11.85 -6.88
N LEU A 93 3.84 12.10 -6.78
CA LEU A 93 4.46 12.82 -5.69
C LEU A 93 4.23 14.32 -5.91
N GLY A 94 3.46 14.96 -5.02
CA GLY A 94 3.21 16.40 -5.05
C GLY A 94 4.45 17.22 -4.65
N GLU A 95 4.33 18.56 -4.58
CA GLU A 95 5.48 19.44 -4.26
C GLU A 95 6.16 19.14 -2.90
N ARG A 96 5.44 18.51 -1.96
CA ARG A 96 5.98 18.10 -0.64
C ARG A 96 6.67 16.74 -0.64
N ALA A 97 6.79 16.11 -1.81
CA ALA A 97 7.14 14.71 -1.88
C ALA A 97 8.64 14.43 -2.12
N SER A 98 9.44 15.48 -2.34
CA SER A 98 10.90 15.36 -2.53
C SER A 98 11.59 14.68 -1.35
N GLU A 99 11.08 14.86 -0.12
CA GLU A 99 11.59 14.21 1.10
C GLU A 99 11.48 12.66 1.05
N TRP A 100 10.58 12.13 0.22
CA TRP A 100 10.37 10.69 0.04
C TRP A 100 11.19 10.11 -1.11
N LEU A 101 11.81 10.95 -1.94
CA LEU A 101 12.67 10.56 -3.07
C LEU A 101 14.16 10.68 -2.74
N VAL A 102 14.52 11.37 -1.66
CA VAL A 102 15.91 11.47 -1.16
C VAL A 102 16.27 10.22 -0.34
N GLU A 103 17.29 9.53 -0.83
CA GLU A 103 18.05 8.31 -0.47
C GLU A 103 17.51 7.18 0.45
N PRO A 104 18.00 5.93 0.23
CA PRO A 104 17.99 4.88 1.23
C PRO A 104 19.07 5.16 2.29
N ASP A 105 18.72 5.00 3.56
CA ASP A 105 19.71 4.77 4.60
C ASP A 105 20.51 3.51 4.22
N SER A 106 21.74 3.70 3.73
CA SER A 106 22.76 2.65 3.71
C SER A 106 23.41 2.68 5.10
N PRO A 107 23.11 1.73 5.99
CA PRO A 107 24.01 1.48 7.10
C PRO A 107 25.28 0.81 6.51
N SER A 108 26.38 1.56 6.56
CA SER A 108 27.76 1.08 6.38
C SER A 108 28.11 -0.04 7.36
#